data_AF-A0A9D2HRC6-F1
#
_entry.id   AF-A0A9D2HRC6-F1
#
_cell.length_a   1.000
_cell.length_b   1.000
_cell.length_c   1.000
_cell.angle_alpha   90.00
_cell.angle_beta   90.00
_cell.angle_gamma   90.00
#
_symmetry.space_group_name_H-M   'P 1'
#
loop_
_entity.id
_entity.type
_entity.pdbx_description
1 polymer ?
#
loop_
_entity_poly.entity_id
_entity_poly.type
_entity_poly.pdbx_seq_one_letter_code
_entity_poly.pdbx_strand_id
1 'polypeptide(L)'
;MGRVKIKKKSTFIDMTAMSDVTVLLLTFFMLTSTFVKPEPVKVNTPGSVSEIKIPETDILQILIAPDGKVFMSMDRQSDLEQVLTAMGDQYGIQFTAEQINKFKTASTFGVPMKSMKGFLDLEEDKQNEVLKTAGIPCDSLDNQFKDWVRNARSVNRDLRIAIKADAATPYSTIKNVMNSLQDLHENRYNLITSLKTTSEE
;
A
#
# COMPACT_ATOMS: atom_id res chain seq x y z
N MET A 1 -42.21 -70.17 1.42
CA MET A 1 -40.97 -69.77 0.72
C MET A 1 -40.21 -68.79 1.59
N GLY A 2 -38.98 -69.11 2.00
CA GLY A 2 -38.17 -68.23 2.85
C GLY A 2 -37.52 -67.12 2.03
N ARG A 3 -37.72 -65.86 2.41
CA ARG A 3 -37.04 -64.70 1.81
C ARG A 3 -35.53 -64.79 2.11
N VAL A 4 -34.72 -64.90 1.06
CA VAL A 4 -33.25 -64.89 1.16
C VAL A 4 -32.79 -63.53 1.69
N LYS A 5 -32.20 -63.50 2.89
CA LYS A 5 -31.57 -62.29 3.45
C LYS A 5 -30.21 -62.07 2.78
N ILE A 6 -30.14 -61.06 1.91
CA ILE A 6 -28.91 -60.62 1.26
C ILE A 6 -28.04 -59.91 2.31
N LYS A 7 -26.84 -60.43 2.58
CA LYS A 7 -25.86 -59.77 3.46
C LYS A 7 -25.29 -58.54 2.75
N LYS A 8 -25.56 -57.34 3.28
CA LYS A 8 -24.94 -56.09 2.81
C LYS A 8 -23.48 -56.06 3.29
N LYS A 9 -22.51 -56.10 2.38
CA LYS A 9 -21.12 -55.81 2.71
C LYS A 9 -20.94 -54.29 2.75
N SER A 10 -20.35 -53.80 3.84
CA SER A 10 -19.95 -52.39 3.94
C SER A 10 -18.82 -52.13 2.95
N THR A 11 -19.06 -51.27 1.96
CA THR A 11 -18.01 -50.77 1.07
C THR A 11 -17.22 -49.72 1.84
N PHE A 12 -16.02 -50.08 2.31
CA PHE A 12 -15.06 -49.12 2.84
C PHE A 12 -14.57 -48.27 1.66
N ILE A 13 -14.94 -46.99 1.65
CA ILE A 13 -14.48 -46.04 0.63
C ILE A 13 -13.12 -45.54 1.09
N ASP A 14 -12.09 -45.88 0.33
CA ASP A 14 -10.76 -45.37 0.57
C ASP A 14 -10.72 -43.85 0.30
N MET A 15 -10.54 -43.07 1.36
CA MET A 15 -10.45 -41.62 1.31
C MET A 15 -9.05 -41.13 0.92
N THR A 16 -8.06 -42.01 0.80
CA THR A 16 -6.64 -41.64 0.57
C THR A 16 -6.49 -40.81 -0.71
N ALA A 17 -7.23 -41.18 -1.77
CA ALA A 17 -7.26 -40.42 -3.02
C ALA A 17 -7.93 -39.04 -2.87
N MET A 18 -8.96 -38.91 -2.03
CA MET A 18 -9.64 -37.63 -1.79
C MET A 18 -8.83 -36.72 -0.84
N SER A 19 -8.11 -37.27 0.13
CA SER A 19 -7.23 -36.50 1.01
C SER A 19 -6.01 -35.95 0.28
N ASP A 20 -5.43 -36.70 -0.67
CA ASP A 20 -4.27 -36.23 -1.44
C ASP A 20 -4.62 -35.03 -2.33
N VAL A 21 -5.77 -35.10 -3.02
CA VAL A 21 -6.28 -33.99 -3.85
C VAL A 21 -6.54 -32.74 -3.01
N THR A 22 -7.08 -32.88 -1.80
CA THR A 22 -7.34 -31.71 -0.94
C THR A 22 -6.06 -31.08 -0.39
N VAL A 23 -5.04 -31.88 -0.07
CA VAL A 23 -3.72 -31.39 0.36
C VAL A 23 -2.98 -30.70 -0.79
N LEU A 24 -3.05 -31.24 -2.01
CA LEU A 24 -2.46 -30.60 -3.20
C LEU A 24 -3.11 -29.24 -3.49
N LEU A 25 -4.44 -29.13 -3.38
CA LEU A 25 -5.12 -27.85 -3.57
C LEU A 25 -4.78 -26.84 -2.45
N LEU A 26 -4.73 -27.28 -1.19
CA LEU A 26 -4.32 -26.43 -0.08
C LEU A 26 -2.89 -25.91 -0.24
N THR A 27 -1.94 -26.78 -0.61
CA THR A 27 -0.55 -26.37 -0.85
C THR A 27 -0.43 -25.45 -2.06
N PHE A 28 -1.17 -25.71 -3.14
CA PHE A 28 -1.24 -24.80 -4.29
C PHE A 28 -1.80 -23.42 -3.90
N PHE A 29 -2.93 -23.37 -3.18
CA PHE A 29 -3.51 -22.10 -2.72
C PHE A 29 -2.61 -21.39 -1.71
N MET A 30 -1.95 -22.10 -0.80
CA MET A 30 -0.99 -21.50 0.14
C MET A 30 0.24 -20.93 -0.58
N LEU A 31 0.79 -21.63 -1.59
CA LEU A 31 1.95 -21.15 -2.34
C LEU A 31 1.62 -20.02 -3.33
N THR A 32 0.40 -19.99 -3.88
CA THR A 32 -0.05 -18.93 -4.79
C THR A 32 -0.66 -17.72 -4.06
N SER A 33 -1.01 -17.86 -2.78
CA SER A 33 -1.46 -16.74 -1.95
C SER A 33 -0.31 -15.77 -1.71
N THR A 34 -0.33 -14.62 -2.37
CA THR A 34 0.56 -13.50 -2.04
C THR A 34 0.09 -12.83 -0.74
N PHE A 35 1.00 -12.63 0.21
CA PHE A 35 0.71 -11.82 1.38
C PHE A 35 0.27 -10.42 0.94
N VAL A 36 -0.94 -10.01 1.36
CA VAL A 36 -1.39 -8.63 1.20
C VAL A 36 -0.50 -7.76 2.07
N LYS A 37 0.27 -6.86 1.45
CA LYS A 37 1.08 -5.89 2.19
C LYS A 37 0.14 -5.08 3.09
N PRO A 38 0.37 -5.02 4.41
CA PRO A 38 -0.49 -4.26 5.30
C PRO A 38 -0.40 -2.77 4.94
N GLU A 39 -1.49 -2.21 4.41
CA GLU A 39 -1.62 -0.76 4.27
C GLU A 39 -2.00 -0.15 5.64
N PRO A 40 -1.46 1.03 5.99
CA PRO A 40 -1.68 1.64 7.31
C PRO A 40 -3.15 1.94 7.60
N VAL A 41 -3.93 2.18 6.54
CA VAL A 41 -5.37 2.39 6.59
C VAL A 41 -6.00 1.65 5.41
N LYS A 42 -7.10 0.91 5.65
CA LYS A 42 -7.89 0.31 4.57
C LYS A 42 -8.61 1.44 3.81
N VAL A 43 -8.24 1.62 2.55
CA VAL A 43 -8.82 2.66 1.67
C VAL A 43 -9.82 2.02 0.73
N ASN A 44 -11.08 2.47 0.82
CA ASN A 44 -12.15 2.14 -0.10
C ASN A 44 -12.09 3.12 -1.28
N THR A 45 -11.39 2.72 -2.33
CA THR A 45 -11.21 3.55 -3.52
C THR A 45 -12.53 3.70 -4.30
N PRO A 46 -12.85 4.90 -4.80
CA PRO A 46 -14.08 5.13 -5.56
C PRO A 46 -14.08 4.35 -6.88
N GLY A 47 -15.28 4.04 -7.38
CA GLY A 47 -15.47 3.28 -8.62
C GLY A 47 -15.19 4.11 -9.87
N SER A 48 -14.50 3.53 -10.85
CA SER A 48 -14.23 4.10 -12.18
C SER A 48 -14.49 3.10 -13.29
N VAL A 49 -14.71 3.62 -14.50
CA VAL A 49 -14.85 2.86 -15.74
C VAL A 49 -13.52 2.68 -16.49
N SER A 50 -12.44 3.28 -15.99
CA SER A 50 -11.13 3.23 -16.63
C SER A 50 -10.35 1.97 -16.23
N GLU A 51 -10.03 1.11 -17.20
CA GLU A 51 -9.23 -0.12 -17.02
C GLU A 51 -7.71 0.09 -17.17
N ILE A 52 -7.23 1.34 -17.20
CA ILE A 52 -5.81 1.62 -17.43
C ILE A 52 -5.00 1.06 -16.26
N LYS A 53 -4.28 -0.03 -16.52
CA LYS A 53 -3.31 -0.58 -15.57
C LYS A 53 -2.20 0.44 -15.37
N ILE A 54 -2.07 0.89 -14.13
CA ILE A 54 -0.87 1.58 -13.71
C ILE A 54 0.28 0.56 -13.83
N PRO A 55 1.46 0.93 -14.34
CA PRO A 55 2.62 0.04 -14.27
C PRO A 55 2.88 -0.42 -12.83
N GLU A 56 3.78 -1.36 -12.63
CA GLU A 56 4.16 -1.80 -11.28
C GLU A 56 5.52 -1.24 -10.86
N THR A 57 6.24 -0.63 -11.81
CA THR A 57 7.58 -0.07 -11.62
C THR A 57 7.59 1.45 -11.78
N ASP A 58 8.53 2.09 -11.10
CA ASP A 58 8.79 3.53 -11.11
C ASP A 58 7.59 4.34 -10.62
N ILE A 59 7.00 3.97 -9.49
CA ILE A 59 5.76 4.58 -9.00
C ILE A 59 5.91 5.14 -7.61
N LEU A 60 5.49 6.39 -7.51
CA LEU A 60 5.20 7.06 -6.26
C LEU A 60 3.69 7.01 -6.03
N GLN A 61 3.27 6.16 -5.11
CA GLN A 61 1.88 6.08 -4.72
C GLN A 61 1.62 6.99 -3.52
N ILE A 62 0.65 7.87 -3.67
CA ILE A 62 0.17 8.78 -2.63
C ILE A 62 -1.16 8.22 -2.14
N LEU A 63 -1.22 7.83 -0.88
CA LEU A 63 -2.43 7.34 -0.24
C LEU A 63 -3.04 8.45 0.62
N ILE A 64 -4.32 8.75 0.41
CA ILE A 64 -5.07 9.72 1.21
C ILE A 64 -6.15 8.97 1.97
N ALA A 65 -6.04 8.98 3.29
CA ALA A 65 -6.98 8.32 4.19
C ALA A 65 -8.30 9.11 4.32
N PRO A 66 -9.39 8.49 4.85
CA PRO A 66 -10.68 9.16 5.03
C PRO A 66 -10.61 10.40 5.93
N ASP A 67 -9.70 10.39 6.90
CA ASP A 67 -9.43 11.50 7.81
C ASP A 67 -8.57 12.62 7.20
N GLY A 68 -8.19 12.47 5.92
CA GLY A 68 -7.39 13.44 5.18
C GLY A 68 -5.89 13.34 5.43
N LYS A 69 -5.40 12.31 6.13
CA LYS A 69 -3.96 12.08 6.27
C LYS A 69 -3.35 11.55 4.99
N VAL A 70 -2.17 12.06 4.67
CA VAL A 70 -1.43 11.71 3.45
C VAL A 70 -0.29 10.76 3.81
N PHE A 71 -0.18 9.69 3.05
CA PHE A 71 0.89 8.70 3.11
C PHE A 71 1.51 8.54 1.73
N MET A 72 2.75 8.08 1.68
CA MET A 72 3.47 7.83 0.44
C MET A 72 4.12 6.46 0.46
N SER A 73 4.21 5.84 -0.70
CA SER A 73 4.95 4.61 -0.92
C SER A 73 5.70 4.68 -2.24
N MET A 74 6.86 4.05 -2.29
CA MET A 74 7.68 3.92 -3.50
C MET A 74 7.98 2.44 -3.72
N ASP A 75 8.03 2.02 -4.97
CA ASP A 75 8.30 0.63 -5.36
C ASP A 75 9.80 0.28 -5.27
N ARG A 76 10.68 1.21 -5.67
CA ARG A 76 12.14 0.96 -5.72
C ARG A 76 12.83 1.31 -4.41
N GLN A 77 13.35 0.29 -3.72
CA GLN A 77 14.09 0.46 -2.45
C GLN A 77 15.35 1.33 -2.59
N SER A 78 16.05 1.26 -3.74
CA SER A 78 17.22 2.09 -4.02
C SER A 78 16.91 3.59 -4.06
N ASP A 79 15.76 3.93 -4.62
CA ASP A 79 15.31 5.31 -4.71
C ASP A 79 14.86 5.78 -3.33
N LEU A 80 14.13 4.92 -2.63
CA LEU A 80 13.58 5.18 -1.29
C LEU A 80 14.70 5.54 -0.29
N GLU A 81 15.85 4.86 -0.34
CA GLU A 81 17.04 5.21 0.46
C GLU A 81 17.63 6.59 0.11
N GLN A 82 17.76 6.88 -1.18
CA GLN A 82 18.30 8.18 -1.64
C GLN A 82 17.37 9.33 -1.28
N VAL A 83 16.06 9.13 -1.43
CA VAL A 83 15.05 10.14 -1.05
C VAL A 83 15.06 10.36 0.45
N LEU A 84 15.14 9.30 1.28
CA LEU A 84 15.25 9.45 2.73
C LEU A 84 16.50 10.24 3.13
N THR A 85 17.62 9.95 2.48
CA THR A 85 18.90 10.64 2.74
C THR A 85 18.81 12.11 2.37
N ALA A 86 18.27 12.42 1.18
CA ALA A 86 18.07 13.81 0.72
C ALA A 86 17.11 14.59 1.63
N MET A 87 16.02 13.95 2.08
CA MET A 87 15.11 14.53 3.07
C MET A 87 15.82 14.72 4.42
N GLY A 88 16.65 13.78 4.84
CA GLY A 88 17.49 13.90 6.03
C GLY A 88 18.39 15.13 5.96
N ASP A 89 19.13 15.28 4.87
CA ASP A 89 20.05 16.40 4.65
C ASP A 89 19.32 17.76 4.64
N GLN A 90 18.16 17.84 3.98
CA GLN A 90 17.34 19.06 3.92
C GLN A 90 16.83 19.49 5.31
N TYR A 91 16.55 18.54 6.19
CA TYR A 91 16.02 18.81 7.54
C TYR A 91 17.10 18.73 8.65
N GLY A 92 18.37 18.50 8.29
CA GLY A 92 19.48 18.36 9.24
C GLY A 92 19.41 17.07 10.09
N ILE A 93 18.76 16.03 9.58
CA ILE A 93 18.50 14.75 10.25
C ILE A 93 19.36 13.66 9.60
N GLN A 94 20.38 13.17 10.31
CA GLN A 94 21.17 12.01 9.85
C GLN A 94 20.54 10.69 10.31
N PHE A 95 20.20 9.81 9.38
CA PHE A 95 19.67 8.48 9.67
C PHE A 95 20.78 7.44 9.81
N THR A 96 20.60 6.45 10.69
CA THR A 96 21.54 5.33 10.82
C THR A 96 21.28 4.28 9.72
N ALA A 97 22.27 3.42 9.44
CA ALA A 97 22.10 2.34 8.46
C ALA A 97 20.94 1.40 8.81
N GLU A 98 20.70 1.14 10.10
CA GLU A 98 19.56 0.34 10.57
C GLU A 98 18.22 1.02 10.26
N GLN A 99 18.11 2.33 10.51
CA GLN A 99 16.92 3.12 10.21
C GLN A 99 16.61 3.13 8.71
N ILE A 100 17.65 3.29 7.88
CA ILE A 100 17.51 3.25 6.41
C ILE A 100 17.03 1.87 5.95
N ASN A 101 17.58 0.79 6.50
CA ASN A 101 17.16 -0.57 6.14
C ASN A 101 15.71 -0.86 6.58
N LYS A 102 15.31 -0.40 7.77
CA LYS A 102 13.90 -0.48 8.20
C LYS A 102 13.00 0.32 7.27
N PHE A 103 13.39 1.53 6.88
CA PHE A 103 12.61 2.36 5.97
C PHE A 103 12.47 1.75 4.57
N LYS A 104 13.51 1.12 4.03
CA LYS A 104 13.44 0.36 2.77
C LYS A 104 12.47 -0.82 2.82
N THR A 105 12.37 -1.44 3.99
CA THR A 105 11.46 -2.57 4.21
C THR A 105 10.03 -2.09 4.43
N ALA A 106 9.86 -0.92 5.05
CA ALA A 106 8.58 -0.26 5.19
C ALA A 106 8.01 0.09 3.81
N SER A 107 6.93 -0.59 3.42
CA SER A 107 6.31 -0.37 2.11
C SER A 107 5.62 0.99 1.99
N THR A 108 5.21 1.58 3.12
CA THR A 108 4.44 2.83 3.17
C THR A 108 4.91 3.66 4.35
N PHE A 109 4.99 4.98 4.16
CA PHE A 109 5.37 5.92 5.20
C PHE A 109 4.46 7.14 5.21
N GLY A 110 4.32 7.74 6.39
CA GLY A 110 3.51 8.94 6.54
C GLY A 110 3.60 9.55 7.92
N VAL A 111 4.80 10.00 8.28
CA VAL A 111 5.04 10.75 9.52
C VAL A 111 5.76 12.05 9.20
N PRO A 112 5.60 13.10 10.02
CA PRO A 112 6.40 14.30 9.92
C PRO A 112 7.91 13.99 10.07
N MET A 113 8.77 14.72 9.36
CA MET A 113 10.23 14.52 9.37
C MET A 113 10.84 14.57 10.78
N LYS A 114 10.31 15.45 11.64
CA LYS A 114 10.76 15.57 13.05
C LYS A 114 10.55 14.28 13.85
N SER A 115 9.46 13.55 13.57
CA SER A 115 9.14 12.28 14.22
C SER A 115 9.70 11.06 13.48
N MET A 116 10.30 11.25 12.31
CA MET A 116 10.75 10.16 11.44
C MET A 116 11.80 9.26 12.11
N LYS A 117 12.75 9.86 12.84
CA LYS A 117 13.74 9.07 13.61
C LYS A 117 13.08 8.18 14.66
N GLY A 118 12.24 8.78 15.51
CA GLY A 118 11.51 8.04 16.53
C GLY A 118 10.61 6.96 15.93
N PHE A 119 10.00 7.21 14.78
CA PHE A 119 9.22 6.23 14.05
C PHE A 119 10.07 5.01 13.61
N LEU A 120 11.26 5.24 13.05
CA LEU A 120 12.15 4.18 12.60
C LEU A 120 12.79 3.39 13.77
N ASP A 121 12.88 4.00 14.95
CA ASP A 121 13.38 3.35 16.17
C ASP A 121 12.36 2.41 16.82
N LEU A 122 11.05 2.61 16.56
CA LEU A 122 9.99 1.75 17.07
C LEU A 122 9.98 0.36 16.43
N GLU A 123 9.30 -0.57 17.10
CA GLU A 123 8.94 -1.89 16.57
C GLU A 123 7.81 -1.77 15.54
N GLU A 124 7.74 -2.72 14.61
CA GLU A 124 6.77 -2.71 13.49
C GLU A 124 5.30 -2.58 13.95
N ASP A 125 4.92 -3.24 15.04
CA ASP A 125 3.56 -3.15 15.59
C ASP A 125 3.21 -1.71 16.01
N LYS A 126 4.14 -1.04 16.70
CA LYS A 126 3.97 0.35 17.14
C LYS A 126 4.04 1.32 15.97
N GLN A 127 4.86 1.02 14.95
CA GLN A 127 4.89 1.79 13.72
C GLN A 127 3.51 1.79 13.04
N ASN A 128 2.86 0.63 12.95
CA ASN A 128 1.52 0.52 12.38
C ASN A 128 0.48 1.33 13.17
N GLU A 129 0.60 1.39 14.50
CA GLU A 129 -0.28 2.26 15.32
C GLU A 129 -0.02 3.74 15.08
N VAL A 130 1.24 4.14 14.99
CA VAL A 130 1.61 5.53 14.67
C VAL A 130 1.08 5.92 13.30
N LEU A 131 1.18 5.05 12.29
CA LEU A 131 0.66 5.33 10.94
C LEU A 131 -0.87 5.45 10.88
N LYS A 132 -1.63 4.94 11.86
CA LYS A 132 -3.09 5.22 11.93
C LYS A 132 -3.37 6.67 12.33
N THR A 133 -2.46 7.29 13.08
CA THR A 133 -2.66 8.63 13.67
C THR A 133 -1.84 9.71 12.99
N ALA A 134 -0.70 9.37 12.41
CA ALA A 134 0.21 10.27 11.75
C ALA A 134 -0.05 10.38 10.25
N GLY A 135 0.40 11.49 9.64
CA GLY A 135 0.38 11.71 8.20
C GLY A 135 1.48 12.70 7.82
N ILE A 136 1.84 12.74 6.53
CA ILE A 136 2.78 13.74 6.01
C ILE A 136 2.08 15.11 6.01
N PRO A 137 2.71 16.15 6.61
CA PRO A 137 2.19 17.50 6.54
C PRO A 137 2.08 17.99 5.09
N CYS A 138 0.87 18.38 4.71
CA CYS A 138 0.52 18.96 3.41
C CYS A 138 -0.30 20.24 3.60
N ASP A 139 0.06 21.04 4.61
CA ASP A 139 -0.61 22.31 4.90
C ASP A 139 0.15 23.48 4.26
N SER A 140 -0.49 24.65 4.22
CA SER A 140 0.03 25.86 3.61
C SER A 140 1.28 26.41 4.30
N LEU A 141 1.44 26.12 5.60
CA LEU A 141 2.56 26.59 6.43
C LEU A 141 3.72 25.58 6.52
N ASP A 142 3.43 24.28 6.40
CA ASP A 142 4.42 23.21 6.46
C ASP A 142 4.04 22.11 5.45
N ASN A 143 4.68 22.15 4.28
CA ASN A 143 4.38 21.28 3.16
C ASN A 143 5.54 20.33 2.85
N GLN A 144 5.76 19.40 3.78
CA GLN A 144 6.80 18.37 3.67
C GLN A 144 6.48 17.41 2.50
N PHE A 145 5.21 17.25 2.15
CA PHE A 145 4.79 16.48 0.99
C PHE A 145 5.45 16.98 -0.31
N LYS A 146 5.55 18.31 -0.51
CA LYS A 146 6.24 18.87 -1.69
C LYS A 146 7.71 18.49 -1.73
N ASP A 147 8.39 18.52 -0.60
CA ASP A 147 9.81 18.15 -0.51
C ASP A 147 10.01 16.67 -0.84
N TRP A 148 9.14 15.80 -0.33
CA TRP A 148 9.16 14.37 -0.66
C TRP A 148 9.00 14.13 -2.16
N VAL A 149 8.00 14.75 -2.79
CA VAL A 149 7.77 14.59 -4.24
C VAL A 149 8.95 15.14 -5.05
N ARG A 150 9.48 16.31 -4.67
CA ARG A 150 10.62 16.94 -5.34
C ARG A 150 11.87 16.05 -5.27
N ASN A 151 12.16 15.51 -4.09
CA ASN A 151 13.31 14.62 -3.88
C ASN A 151 13.10 13.26 -4.56
N ALA A 152 11.88 12.72 -4.57
CA ALA A 152 11.57 11.52 -5.34
C ALA A 152 11.80 11.69 -6.84
N ARG A 153 11.41 12.84 -7.40
CA ARG A 153 11.63 13.16 -8.82
C ARG A 153 13.09 13.43 -9.16
N SER A 154 13.86 14.04 -8.25
CA SER A 154 15.28 14.30 -8.48
C SER A 154 16.09 13.01 -8.56
N VAL A 155 15.71 12.01 -7.75
CA VAL A 155 16.28 10.66 -7.76
C VAL A 155 15.80 9.86 -8.98
N ASN A 156 14.50 9.88 -9.29
CA ASN A 156 13.92 9.18 -10.43
C ASN A 156 13.10 10.13 -11.31
N ARG A 157 13.66 10.51 -12.47
CA ARG A 157 12.99 11.42 -13.41
C ARG A 157 11.76 10.79 -14.07
N ASP A 158 11.78 9.47 -14.27
CA ASP A 158 10.73 8.72 -14.97
C ASP A 158 9.59 8.25 -14.04
N LEU A 159 9.64 8.65 -12.77
CA LEU A 159 8.66 8.33 -11.74
C LEU A 159 7.23 8.68 -12.18
N ARG A 160 6.29 7.78 -11.96
CA ARG A 160 4.86 8.01 -12.22
C ARG A 160 4.16 8.20 -10.90
N ILE A 161 3.36 9.26 -10.81
CA ILE A 161 2.61 9.57 -9.60
C ILE A 161 1.23 8.92 -9.69
N ALA A 162 0.88 8.15 -8.67
CA ALA A 162 -0.44 7.53 -8.54
C ALA A 162 -1.09 8.00 -7.23
N ILE A 163 -2.33 8.48 -7.28
CA ILE A 163 -3.07 8.94 -6.11
C ILE A 163 -4.18 7.94 -5.82
N LYS A 164 -4.13 7.34 -4.63
CA LYS A 164 -5.16 6.45 -4.08
C LYS A 164 -5.85 7.19 -2.94
N ALA A 165 -7.12 7.57 -3.12
CA ALA A 165 -7.89 8.25 -2.08
C ALA A 165 -9.12 7.43 -1.70
N ASP A 166 -9.54 7.55 -0.44
CA ASP A 166 -10.80 6.97 0.01
C ASP A 166 -11.99 7.77 -0.55
N ALA A 167 -13.09 7.09 -0.85
CA ALA A 167 -14.31 7.72 -1.33
C ALA A 167 -14.93 8.71 -0.31
N ALA A 168 -14.69 8.51 1.00
CA ALA A 168 -15.16 9.39 2.06
C ALA A 168 -14.21 10.56 2.35
N THR A 169 -13.02 10.60 1.74
CA THR A 169 -12.05 11.68 1.96
C THR A 169 -12.62 13.02 1.49
N PRO A 170 -12.52 14.10 2.30
CA PRO A 170 -12.92 15.43 1.89
C PRO A 170 -12.18 15.91 0.63
N TYR A 171 -12.92 16.43 -0.36
CA TYR A 171 -12.33 16.94 -1.59
C TYR A 171 -11.32 18.08 -1.35
N SER A 172 -11.48 18.86 -0.27
CA SER A 172 -10.53 19.91 0.11
C SER A 172 -9.11 19.37 0.33
N THR A 173 -8.99 18.20 0.96
CA THR A 173 -7.69 17.56 1.20
C THR A 173 -7.07 17.09 -0.11
N ILE A 174 -7.86 16.44 -0.97
CA ILE A 174 -7.40 15.97 -2.28
C ILE A 174 -6.96 17.18 -3.12
N LYS A 175 -7.73 18.28 -3.08
CA LYS A 175 -7.38 19.53 -3.75
C LYS A 175 -6.06 20.12 -3.25
N ASN A 176 -5.78 20.07 -1.96
CA ASN A 176 -4.50 20.55 -1.41
C ASN A 176 -3.32 19.72 -1.93
N VAL A 177 -3.47 18.39 -2.03
CA VAL A 177 -2.47 17.50 -2.63
C VAL A 177 -2.30 17.80 -4.13
N MET A 178 -3.39 17.95 -4.88
CA MET A 178 -3.36 18.27 -6.31
C MET A 178 -2.72 19.63 -6.58
N ASN A 179 -3.04 20.66 -5.78
CA ASN A 179 -2.40 21.97 -5.86
C ASN A 179 -0.90 21.87 -5.56
N SER A 180 -0.53 21.06 -4.55
CA SER A 180 0.87 20.86 -4.20
C SER A 180 1.67 20.19 -5.33
N LEU A 181 1.06 19.25 -6.05
CA LEU A 181 1.64 18.64 -7.26
C LEU A 181 1.72 19.64 -8.41
N GLN A 182 0.67 20.44 -8.61
CA GLN A 182 0.63 21.47 -9.67
C GLN A 182 1.73 22.53 -9.46
N ASP A 183 1.98 22.95 -8.23
CA ASP A 183 3.04 23.90 -7.87
C ASP A 183 4.45 23.34 -8.17
N LEU A 184 4.59 22.00 -8.18
CA LEU A 184 5.81 21.32 -8.60
C LEU A 184 5.87 21.07 -10.12
N HIS A 185 4.88 21.56 -10.87
CA HIS A 185 4.66 21.27 -12.29
C HIS A 185 4.44 19.78 -12.60
N GLU A 186 4.00 19.01 -11.61
CA GLU A 186 3.68 17.59 -11.74
C GLU A 186 2.22 17.40 -12.16
N ASN A 187 1.94 17.72 -13.42
CA ASN A 187 0.57 17.72 -13.96
C ASN A 187 0.10 16.36 -14.50
N ARG A 188 0.95 15.33 -14.46
CA ARG A 188 0.64 13.98 -14.96
C ARG A 188 0.63 12.99 -13.81
N TYR A 189 -0.56 12.64 -13.35
CA TYR A 189 -0.77 11.64 -12.31
C TYR A 189 -1.98 10.75 -12.64
N ASN A 190 -1.97 9.53 -12.12
CA ASN A 190 -3.07 8.58 -12.24
C ASN A 190 -3.89 8.55 -10.96
N LEU A 191 -5.20 8.39 -11.06
CA LEU A 191 -6.07 8.14 -9.90
C LEU A 191 -6.36 6.64 -9.80
N ILE A 192 -6.00 6.03 -8.67
CA ILE A 192 -6.31 4.63 -8.37
C ILE A 192 -7.76 4.56 -7.92
N THR A 193 -8.55 3.80 -8.67
CA THR A 193 -9.99 3.63 -8.49
C THR A 193 -10.31 2.15 -8.57
N SER A 194 -11.38 1.73 -7.89
CA SER A 194 -11.93 0.37 -8.06
C SER A 194 -12.70 0.32 -9.37
N LEU A 195 -12.81 -0.84 -10.02
CA LEU A 195 -13.72 -0.95 -11.16
C LEU A 195 -15.15 -0.79 -10.64
N LYS A 196 -15.91 0.13 -11.24
CA LYS A 196 -17.33 0.26 -10.93
C LYS A 196 -18.03 -1.00 -11.42
N THR A 197 -18.31 -1.93 -10.52
CA THR A 197 -19.27 -3.00 -10.80
C THR A 197 -20.61 -2.33 -11.05
N THR A 198 -21.09 -2.35 -12.30
CA THR A 198 -22.49 -2.14 -12.61
C THR A 198 -23.28 -3.29 -11.99
N SER A 199 -23.51 -3.23 -10.69
CA SER A 199 -24.69 -3.86 -10.10
C SER A 199 -25.86 -2.97 -10.50
N GLU A 200 -26.50 -3.33 -11.61
CA GLU A 200 -27.92 -3.05 -11.77
C GLU A 200 -28.65 -3.68 -10.58
N GLU A 201 -29.63 -2.94 -10.06
CA GLU A 201 -30.54 -3.20 -8.93
C GLU A 201 -30.09 -2.79 -7.51
#